data_AF-A0A521BJU7-F1
#
_entry.id   AF-A0A521BJU7-F1
#
_cell.length_a   1.000
_cell.length_b   1.000
_cell.length_c   1.000
_cell.angle_alpha   90.00
_cell.angle_beta   90.00
_cell.angle_gamma   90.00
#
_symmetry.space_group_name_H-M   'P 1'
#
loop_
_entity.id
_entity.type
_entity.pdbx_description
1 polymer ?
#
loop_
_entity_poly.entity_id
_entity_poly.type
_entity_poly.pdbx_seq_one_letter_code
_entity_poly.pdbx_strand_id
1 'polypeptide(L)'
;MRPALPAVLLLNALLIAAGCAQVPELDDHVTPAAKAAPYPALVPLDPLLNSTAETRITDQTDPQLQARAAALRARAQRMRQATNP
;
A
#
# COMPACT_ATOMS: atom_id res chain seq x y z
N MET A 1 21.43 -25.86 21.15
CA MET A 1 20.09 -26.20 20.59
C MET A 1 19.23 -24.95 20.74
N ARG A 2 18.73 -24.36 19.65
CA ARG A 2 18.16 -22.99 19.64
C ARG A 2 16.67 -23.06 20.05
N PRO A 3 16.30 -22.82 21.32
CA PRO A 3 14.91 -22.96 21.79
C PRO A 3 13.96 -21.94 21.15
N ALA A 4 14.50 -20.97 20.42
CA ALA A 4 13.74 -19.97 19.67
C ALA A 4 13.01 -20.54 18.44
N LEU A 5 13.51 -21.63 17.84
CA LEU A 5 12.87 -22.21 16.64
C LEU A 5 11.42 -22.70 16.90
N PRO A 6 11.14 -23.50 17.94
CA PRO A 6 9.76 -23.94 18.22
C PRO A 6 8.86 -22.78 18.65
N ALA A 7 9.39 -21.79 19.38
CA ALA A 7 8.62 -20.61 19.78
C ALA A 7 8.18 -19.76 18.58
N VAL A 8 9.07 -19.57 17.59
CA VAL A 8 8.75 -18.84 16.36
C VAL A 8 7.73 -19.60 15.50
N LEU A 9 7.85 -20.93 15.41
CA LEU A 9 6.88 -21.79 14.71
C LEU A 9 5.48 -21.70 15.35
N LEU A 10 5.42 -21.76 16.68
CA LEU A 10 4.16 -21.70 17.42
C LEU A 10 3.50 -20.33 17.28
N LEU A 11 4.27 -19.24 17.37
CA LEU A 11 3.77 -17.88 17.16
C LEU A 11 3.19 -17.68 15.74
N ASN A 12 3.87 -18.20 14.71
CA ASN A 12 3.37 -18.11 13.33
C ASN A 12 2.08 -18.90 13.13
N ALA A 13 1.96 -20.10 13.73
CA ALA A 13 0.74 -20.90 13.67
C ALA A 13 -0.47 -20.16 14.27
N LEU A 14 -0.28 -19.46 15.39
CA LEU A 14 -1.33 -18.65 16.02
C LEU A 14 -1.76 -17.47 15.13
N LEU A 15 -0.82 -16.78 14.48
CA LEU A 15 -1.13 -15.68 13.58
C LEU A 15 -1.93 -16.11 12.34
N ILE A 16 -1.55 -17.26 11.75
CA ILE A 16 -2.27 -17.81 10.59
C ILE A 16 -3.70 -18.23 10.99
N ALA A 17 -3.86 -18.83 12.18
CA ALA A 17 -5.19 -19.18 12.70
C ALA A 17 -6.08 -17.95 12.95
N ALA A 18 -5.51 -16.83 13.40
CA ALA A 18 -6.25 -15.58 13.62
C ALA A 18 -6.69 -14.90 12.31
N GLY A 19 -5.96 -15.09 11.21
CA GLY A 19 -6.31 -14.56 9.89
C GLY A 19 -7.47 -15.29 9.21
N CYS A 20 -7.81 -16.50 9.66
CA CYS A 20 -8.96 -17.28 9.19
C CYS A 20 -10.26 -16.95 9.96
N ALA A 21 -10.28 -15.88 10.74
CA ALA A 21 -11.49 -15.45 11.43
C ALA A 21 -12.56 -15.03 10.42
N GLN A 22 -13.79 -15.50 10.65
CA GLN A 22 -14.96 -15.09 9.88
C GLN A 22 -15.08 -13.55 9.97
N VAL A 23 -14.99 -12.86 8.83
CA VAL A 23 -15.33 -11.44 8.77
C VAL A 23 -16.78 -11.32 9.26
N PRO A 24 -17.09 -10.48 10.27
CA PRO A 24 -18.45 -10.31 10.74
C PRO A 24 -19.35 -9.95 9.56
N GLU A 25 -20.53 -10.55 9.52
CA GLU A 25 -21.45 -10.39 8.40
C GLU A 25 -21.82 -8.91 8.28
N LEU A 26 -21.50 -8.32 7.13
CA LEU A 26 -21.70 -6.89 6.90
C LEU A 26 -23.17 -6.47 7.02
N ASP A 27 -24.09 -7.45 6.98
CA ASP A 27 -25.53 -7.30 7.17
C ASP A 27 -25.90 -6.69 8.53
N ASP A 28 -25.08 -6.89 9.58
CA ASP A 28 -25.35 -6.29 10.90
C ASP A 28 -25.16 -4.76 10.92
N HIS A 29 -24.45 -4.21 9.93
CA HIS A 29 -24.16 -2.79 9.83
C HIS A 29 -25.02 -2.05 8.81
N VAL A 30 -25.81 -2.75 7.98
CA VAL A 30 -26.70 -2.14 6.99
C VAL A 30 -28.10 -2.04 7.56
N THR A 31 -28.50 -0.82 7.95
CA THR A 31 -29.88 -0.57 8.41
C THR A 31 -30.90 -0.94 7.33
N PRO A 32 -32.13 -1.35 7.70
CA PRO A 32 -33.21 -1.59 6.73
C PRO A 32 -33.48 -0.36 5.84
N ALA A 33 -33.33 0.84 6.41
CA ALA A 33 -33.46 2.09 5.67
C ALA A 33 -32.35 2.27 4.61
N ALA A 34 -31.10 1.90 4.91
CA ALA A 34 -30.00 1.94 3.95
C ALA A 34 -30.19 0.90 2.83
N LYS A 35 -30.74 -0.28 3.14
CA LYS A 35 -31.03 -1.33 2.13
C LYS A 35 -32.16 -0.94 1.18
N ALA A 36 -33.14 -0.18 1.67
CA ALA A 36 -34.26 0.35 0.88
C ALA A 36 -33.95 1.69 0.20
N ALA A 37 -32.78 2.29 0.47
CA ALA A 37 -32.42 3.57 -0.09
C ALA A 37 -32.24 3.46 -1.62
N PRO A 38 -32.62 4.49 -2.38
CA PRO A 38 -32.35 4.53 -3.81
C PRO A 38 -30.83 4.47 -4.05
N TYR A 39 -30.45 3.80 -5.13
CA TYR A 39 -29.07 3.77 -5.57
C TYR A 39 -28.57 5.21 -5.82
N PRO A 40 -27.35 5.56 -5.39
CA PRO A 40 -26.83 6.91 -5.56
C PRO A 40 -26.73 7.27 -7.05
N ALA A 41 -26.88 8.56 -7.35
CA ALA A 41 -26.68 9.06 -8.70
C ALA A 41 -25.22 8.86 -9.11
N LEU A 42 -25.00 8.11 -10.19
CA LEU A 42 -23.67 7.96 -10.78
C LEU A 42 -23.29 9.28 -11.46
N VAL A 43 -22.25 9.93 -10.96
CA VAL A 43 -21.67 11.12 -11.61
C VAL A 43 -20.74 10.68 -12.73
N PRO A 44 -20.73 11.36 -13.89
CA PRO A 44 -19.79 11.07 -14.96
C PRO A 44 -18.33 11.16 -14.49
N LEU A 45 -17.50 10.22 -14.94
CA LEU A 45 -16.08 10.16 -14.53
C LEU A 45 -15.22 11.19 -15.25
N ASP A 46 -15.51 11.51 -16.52
CA ASP A 46 -14.68 12.42 -17.33
C ASP A 46 -14.44 13.79 -16.67
N PRO A 47 -15.44 14.49 -16.11
CA PRO A 47 -15.22 15.76 -15.42
C PRO A 47 -14.33 15.63 -14.17
N LEU A 48 -14.37 14.47 -13.49
CA LEU A 48 -13.55 14.21 -12.31
C LEU A 48 -12.10 13.97 -12.68
N LEU A 49 -11.86 13.21 -13.75
CA LEU A 49 -10.51 12.94 -14.28
C LEU A 49 -9.85 14.21 -14.83
N ASN A 50 -10.65 15.08 -15.44
CA ASN A 50 -10.19 16.37 -15.97
C ASN A 50 -9.95 17.42 -14.86
N SER A 51 -10.45 17.20 -13.64
CA SER A 51 -10.22 18.09 -12.48
C SER A 51 -8.87 17.87 -11.81
N THR A 52 -8.24 16.71 -12.05
CA THR A 52 -6.88 16.45 -11.60
C THR A 52 -5.92 17.31 -12.40
N ALA A 53 -5.14 18.16 -11.70
CA ALA A 53 -4.06 18.91 -12.32
C ALA A 53 -3.19 17.94 -13.13
N GLU A 54 -3.20 18.13 -14.45
CA GLU A 54 -2.47 17.30 -15.39
C GLU A 54 -1.04 17.16 -14.88
N THR A 55 -0.55 15.91 -14.70
CA THR A 55 0.82 15.67 -14.26
C THR A 55 1.74 16.20 -15.36
N ARG A 56 2.14 17.45 -15.25
CA ARG A 56 2.86 18.15 -16.30
C ARG A 56 4.34 17.98 -16.06
N ILE A 57 5.02 17.44 -17.07
CA ILE A 57 6.48 17.56 -17.16
C ILE A 57 6.79 19.04 -17.24
N THR A 58 7.58 19.52 -16.28
CA THR A 58 8.09 20.89 -16.24
C THR A 58 9.56 20.86 -16.64
N ASP A 59 10.13 22.02 -16.93
CA ASP A 59 11.57 22.15 -17.18
C ASP A 59 12.43 21.65 -16.00
N GLN A 60 11.85 21.54 -14.81
CA GLN A 60 12.51 21.03 -13.60
C GLN A 60 12.42 19.51 -13.44
N THR A 61 11.58 18.82 -14.21
CA THR A 61 11.36 17.38 -14.07
C THR A 61 12.64 16.60 -14.37
N ASP A 62 13.32 16.92 -15.47
CA ASP A 62 14.57 16.28 -15.86
C ASP A 62 15.72 16.47 -14.85
N PRO A 63 16.07 17.70 -14.43
CA PRO A 63 17.14 17.89 -13.46
C PRO A 63 16.83 17.25 -12.11
N GLN A 64 15.57 17.25 -11.67
CA GLN A 64 15.16 16.58 -10.42
C GLN A 64 15.33 15.05 -10.51
N LEU A 65 14.95 14.44 -11.63
CA LEU A 65 15.12 13.00 -11.84
C LEU A 65 16.59 12.62 -11.89
N GLN A 66 17.43 13.41 -12.57
CA GLN A 66 18.88 13.19 -12.63
C GLN A 66 19.52 13.29 -11.23
N ALA A 67 19.16 14.31 -10.44
CA ALA A 67 19.66 14.48 -9.07
C ALA A 67 19.27 13.29 -8.17
N ARG A 68 18.01 12.84 -8.26
CA ARG A 68 17.52 11.65 -7.52
C ARG A 68 18.29 10.40 -7.94
N ALA A 69 18.50 10.19 -9.24
CA ALA A 69 19.25 9.05 -9.75
C ALA A 69 20.71 9.05 -9.25
N ALA A 70 21.36 10.21 -9.23
CA ALA A 70 22.73 10.36 -8.69
C ALA A 70 22.78 10.01 -7.20
N ALA A 71 21.86 10.53 -6.39
CA ALA A 71 21.77 10.23 -4.96
C ALA A 71 21.56 8.73 -4.69
N LEU A 72 20.70 8.07 -5.47
CA LEU A 72 20.46 6.62 -5.37
C LEU A 72 21.72 5.82 -5.72
N ARG A 73 22.45 6.19 -6.77
CA ARG A 73 23.71 5.52 -7.15
C ARG A 73 24.77 5.65 -6.06
N ALA A 74 24.93 6.84 -5.47
CA ALA A 74 25.86 7.07 -4.36
C ALA A 74 25.50 6.25 -3.12
N ARG A 75 24.20 6.14 -2.80
CA ARG A 75 23.73 5.26 -1.72
C ARG A 75 24.04 3.79 -2.01
N ALA A 76 23.80 3.32 -3.23
CA ALA A 76 24.08 1.95 -3.63
C ALA A 76 25.58 1.62 -3.57
N GLN A 77 26.46 2.55 -3.94
CA GLN A 77 27.91 2.38 -3.81
C GLN A 77 28.31 2.19 -2.34
N ARG A 78 27.81 3.03 -1.43
CA ARG A 78 28.07 2.88 0.01
C ARG A 78 27.58 1.55 0.56
N MET A 79 26.40 1.08 0.14
CA MET A 79 25.90 -0.25 0.55
C MET A 79 26.80 -1.37 0.03
N ARG A 80 27.23 -1.33 -1.24
CA ARG A 80 28.15 -2.32 -1.80
C ARG A 80 29.48 -2.37 -1.07
N GLN A 81 30.02 -1.20 -0.69
CA GLN A 81 31.24 -1.11 0.12
C GLN A 81 31.04 -1.65 1.54
N ALA A 82 29.86 -1.48 2.13
CA ALA A 82 29.56 -2.03 3.45
C ALA A 82 29.29 -3.54 3.44
N THR A 83 28.79 -4.09 2.32
CA THR A 83 28.46 -5.51 2.18
C THR A 83 29.62 -6.35 1.63
N ASN A 84 30.61 -5.73 0.97
CA ASN A 84 31.84 -6.39 0.54
C ASN A 84 33.02 -5.89 1.39
N PRO A 85 33.29 -6.51 2.56
CA PRO A 85 34.45 -6.17 3.38
C PRO A 85 35.78 -6.51 2.69
#